data_AF-A0A381QUZ3-F1
#
_entry.id   AF-A0A381QUZ3-F1
#
_cell.length_a   1.000
_cell.length_b   1.000
_cell.length_c   1.000
_cell.angle_alpha   90.00
_cell.angle_beta   90.00
_cell.angle_gamma   90.00
#
_symmetry.space_group_name_H-M   'P 1'
#
loop_
_entity.id
_entity.type
_entity.pdbx_description
1 polymer ?
#
loop_
_entity_poly.entity_id
_entity_poly.type
_entity_poly.pdbx_seq_one_letter_code
_entity_poly.pdbx_strand_id
1 'polypeptide(L)'
;VIPFTYLFFFESRFQVLRILVPLTVFAIVIEYLRVHSVIIKKIFDNFLISMLRLHEMDGKYTGATWLFIGSTLTVAVFPKEIAVISLIYMSIGDTVAGLVGRKFGKMKFYDKTIEGSLAGLIVCLLSGYLVQLSLPLVVVFSGAFAAMFIELLPIS
;
A
#
# COMPACT_ATOMS: atom_id res chain seq x y z
N VAL A 1 -4.13 9.58 0.08
CA VAL A 1 -5.16 10.25 -0.75
C VAL A 1 -6.32 9.31 -1.05
N ILE A 2 -6.10 8.14 -1.66
CA ILE A 2 -7.12 7.14 -2.03
C ILE A 2 -8.09 6.75 -0.88
N PRO A 3 -7.64 6.39 0.34
CA PRO A 3 -8.55 6.01 1.41
C PRO A 3 -9.44 7.16 1.91
N PHE A 4 -8.88 8.37 2.03
CA PHE A 4 -9.62 9.55 2.49
C PHE A 4 -10.66 9.99 1.45
N THR A 5 -10.34 9.92 0.16
CA THR A 5 -11.33 10.21 -0.89
C THR A 5 -12.49 9.21 -0.89
N TYR A 6 -12.24 7.93 -0.61
CA TYR A 6 -13.31 6.93 -0.52
C TYR A 6 -14.20 7.12 0.72
N LEU A 7 -13.59 7.53 1.85
CA LEU A 7 -14.32 7.77 3.08
C LEU A 7 -15.27 8.98 2.93
N PHE A 8 -14.76 10.12 2.46
CA PHE A 8 -15.49 11.40 2.46
C PHE A 8 -16.33 11.68 1.22
N PHE A 9 -15.97 11.17 0.04
CA PHE A 9 -16.56 11.63 -1.22
C PHE A 9 -17.43 10.60 -1.94
N PHE A 10 -17.28 9.32 -1.64
CA PHE A 10 -17.96 8.25 -2.39
C PHE A 10 -18.80 7.38 -1.46
N GLU A 11 -20.12 7.44 -1.62
CA GLU A 11 -21.06 6.58 -0.90
C GLU A 11 -21.16 5.18 -1.53
N SER A 12 -20.94 5.08 -2.85
CA SER A 12 -21.10 3.82 -3.58
C SER A 12 -19.76 3.21 -4.01
N ARG A 13 -19.54 1.95 -3.64
CA ARG A 13 -18.39 1.13 -4.10
C ARG A 13 -18.22 1.14 -5.62
N PHE A 14 -19.32 1.21 -6.36
CA PHE A 14 -19.31 1.21 -7.83
C PHE A 14 -18.73 2.49 -8.44
N GLN A 15 -18.75 3.61 -7.72
CA GLN A 15 -18.13 4.85 -8.19
C GLN A 15 -16.61 4.78 -8.04
N VAL A 16 -16.12 4.29 -6.90
CA VAL A 16 -14.68 4.11 -6.67
C VAL A 16 -14.10 3.08 -7.61
N LEU A 17 -14.74 1.93 -7.78
CA LEU A 17 -14.27 0.90 -8.72
C LEU A 17 -14.22 1.42 -10.16
N ARG A 18 -15.18 2.26 -10.59
CA ARG A 18 -15.15 2.87 -11.92
C ARG A 18 -13.92 3.75 -12.17
N ILE A 19 -13.33 4.32 -11.13
CA ILE A 19 -12.10 5.13 -11.22
C ILE A 19 -10.86 4.25 -11.02
N LEU A 20 -10.91 3.33 -10.06
CA LEU A 20 -9.75 2.55 -9.64
C LEU A 20 -9.39 1.44 -10.65
N VAL A 21 -10.39 0.83 -11.31
CA VAL A 21 -10.18 -0.17 -12.36
C VAL A 21 -9.41 0.39 -13.56
N PRO A 22 -9.84 1.49 -14.23
CA PRO A 22 -9.08 2.01 -15.35
C PRO A 22 -7.70 2.50 -14.95
N LEU A 23 -7.54 3.05 -13.73
CA LEU A 23 -6.23 3.45 -13.20
C LEU A 23 -5.30 2.25 -12.99
N THR A 24 -5.83 1.14 -12.49
CA THR A 24 -5.08 -0.12 -12.33
C THR A 24 -4.70 -0.72 -13.67
N VAL A 25 -5.61 -0.74 -14.64
CA VAL A 25 -5.30 -1.19 -16.01
C VAL A 25 -4.22 -0.31 -16.63
N PHE A 26 -4.32 1.01 -16.47
CA PHE A 26 -3.31 1.95 -16.95
C PHE A 26 -1.93 1.70 -16.31
N ALA A 27 -1.87 1.48 -14.99
CA ALA A 27 -0.64 1.14 -14.30
C ALA A 27 -0.01 -0.17 -14.83
N ILE A 28 -0.82 -1.21 -15.04
CA ILE A 28 -0.36 -2.49 -15.60
C ILE A 28 0.16 -2.30 -17.03
N VAL A 29 -0.53 -1.52 -17.87
CA VAL A 29 -0.11 -1.25 -19.25
C VAL A 29 1.21 -0.49 -19.28
N ILE A 30 1.37 0.54 -18.43
CA ILE A 30 2.64 1.26 -18.31
C ILE A 30 3.76 0.32 -17.88
N GLU A 31 3.54 -0.54 -16.89
CA GLU A 31 4.55 -1.48 -16.43
C GLU A 31 4.92 -2.49 -17.54
N TYR A 32 3.93 -3.02 -18.26
CA TYR A 32 4.15 -3.92 -19.39
C TYR A 32 5.00 -3.26 -20.48
N LEU A 33 4.68 -2.00 -20.82
CA LEU A 33 5.43 -1.21 -21.79
C LEU A 33 6.85 -0.88 -21.29
N ARG A 34 7.03 -0.63 -20.00
CA ARG A 34 8.33 -0.40 -19.36
C ARG A 34 9.24 -1.63 -19.45
N VAL A 35 8.70 -2.82 -19.24
CA VAL A 35 9.46 -4.08 -19.32
C VAL A 35 9.86 -4.40 -20.76
N HIS A 36 8.99 -4.12 -21.74
CA HIS A 36 9.24 -4.48 -23.14
C HIS A 36 9.97 -3.40 -23.96
N SER A 37 10.01 -2.14 -23.51
CA SER A 37 10.62 -1.03 -24.25
C SER A 37 11.71 -0.33 -23.45
N VAL A 38 12.94 -0.41 -23.96
CA VAL A 38 14.12 0.27 -23.39
C VAL A 38 13.95 1.80 -23.42
N ILE A 39 13.22 2.33 -24.40
CA ILE A 39 12.97 3.79 -24.54
C ILE A 39 12.02 4.26 -23.43
N ILE A 40 10.93 3.52 -23.21
CA ILE A 40 9.95 3.85 -22.16
C ILE A 40 10.58 3.67 -20.79
N LYS A 41 11.37 2.60 -20.57
CA LYS A 41 12.15 2.42 -19.35
C LYS A 41 13.04 3.63 -19.06
N LYS A 42 13.77 4.14 -20.06
CA LYS A 42 14.68 5.29 -19.89
C LYS A 42 13.96 6.61 -19.58
N ILE A 43 12.79 6.85 -20.19
CA ILE A 43 11.94 8.01 -19.87
C ILE A 43 11.39 7.88 -18.44
N PHE A 44 10.90 6.71 -18.09
CA PHE A 44 10.34 6.43 -16.78
C PHE A 44 11.38 6.57 -15.67
N ASP A 45 12.56 5.99 -15.86
CA ASP A 45 13.68 6.12 -14.92
C ASP A 45 14.10 7.60 -14.82
N ASN A 46 14.22 8.35 -15.92
CA ASN A 46 14.56 9.78 -15.86
C ASN A 46 13.55 10.64 -15.06
N PHE A 47 12.25 10.34 -15.15
CA PHE A 47 11.21 11.08 -14.43
C PHE A 47 11.04 10.63 -12.97
N LEU A 48 11.28 9.35 -12.68
CA LEU A 48 10.98 8.73 -11.38
C LEU A 48 12.22 8.21 -10.64
N ILE A 49 13.44 8.58 -11.06
CA ILE A 49 14.72 8.24 -10.40
C ILE A 49 14.70 8.54 -8.89
N SER A 50 13.98 9.59 -8.47
CA SER A 50 13.86 9.95 -7.04
C SER A 50 12.84 9.12 -6.25
N MET A 51 11.93 8.38 -6.92
CA MET A 51 10.91 7.54 -6.28
C MET A 51 11.17 6.04 -6.43
N LEU A 52 11.82 5.59 -7.51
CA LEU A 52 12.10 4.18 -7.78
C LEU A 52 13.25 3.68 -6.89
N ARG A 53 13.01 2.61 -6.13
CA ARG A 53 14.09 1.91 -5.41
C ARG A 53 14.94 1.14 -6.43
N LEU A 54 16.25 1.00 -6.17
CA LEU A 54 17.19 0.29 -7.06
C LEU A 54 16.73 -1.12 -7.49
N HIS A 55 15.94 -1.81 -6.67
CA HIS A 55 15.36 -3.13 -6.98
C HIS A 55 14.20 -3.12 -7.99
N GLU A 56 13.54 -1.98 -8.20
CA GLU A 56 12.47 -1.81 -9.22
C GLU A 56 13.06 -1.53 -10.62
N MET A 57 14.38 -1.34 -10.71
CA MET A 57 15.10 -1.12 -11.99
C MET A 57 15.43 -2.45 -12.71
N ASP A 58 15.36 -3.58 -12.01
CA ASP A 58 15.68 -4.93 -12.52
C ASP A 58 14.49 -5.66 -13.16
N GLY A 59 13.38 -4.96 -13.43
CA GLY A 59 12.24 -5.51 -14.18
C GLY A 59 11.15 -6.17 -13.32
N LYS A 60 11.20 -6.01 -11.99
CA LYS A 60 10.07 -6.35 -11.12
C LYS A 60 9.00 -5.26 -11.19
N TYR A 61 7.73 -5.67 -11.04
CA TYR A 61 6.58 -4.76 -10.94
C TYR A 61 6.81 -3.71 -9.85
N THR A 62 6.50 -2.46 -10.14
CA THR A 62 6.63 -1.38 -9.15
C THR A 62 5.67 -1.57 -7.98
N GLY A 63 6.05 -1.05 -6.81
CA GLY A 63 5.18 -1.01 -5.64
C GLY A 63 3.87 -0.28 -5.93
N ALA A 64 3.89 0.75 -6.78
CA ALA A 64 2.69 1.48 -7.20
C ALA A 64 1.67 0.58 -7.92
N THR A 65 2.11 -0.28 -8.83
CA THR A 65 1.24 -1.23 -9.54
C THR A 65 0.59 -2.21 -8.57
N TRP A 66 1.37 -2.76 -7.62
CA TRP A 66 0.83 -3.62 -6.56
C TRP A 66 -0.16 -2.90 -5.64
N LEU A 67 0.07 -1.63 -5.30
CA LEU A 67 -0.87 -0.82 -4.52
C LEU A 67 -2.19 -0.61 -5.27
N PHE A 68 -2.17 -0.37 -6.59
CA PHE A 68 -3.40 -0.23 -7.39
C PHE A 68 -4.18 -1.53 -7.52
N ILE A 69 -3.48 -2.65 -7.75
CA ILE A 69 -4.11 -3.97 -7.81
C ILE A 69 -4.72 -4.33 -6.45
N GLY A 70 -3.92 -4.21 -5.38
CA GLY A 70 -4.35 -4.50 -4.02
C GLY A 70 -5.52 -3.64 -3.58
N SER A 71 -5.50 -2.34 -3.91
CA SER A 71 -6.60 -1.44 -3.58
C SER A 71 -7.88 -1.77 -4.35
N THR A 72 -7.79 -2.07 -5.65
CA THR A 72 -8.95 -2.48 -6.45
C THR A 72 -9.57 -3.76 -5.94
N LEU A 73 -8.75 -4.77 -5.65
CA LEU A 73 -9.23 -6.05 -5.15
C LEU A 73 -9.86 -5.89 -3.76
N THR A 74 -9.25 -5.09 -2.89
CA THR A 74 -9.76 -4.83 -1.54
C THR A 74 -11.13 -4.14 -1.60
N VAL A 75 -11.29 -3.09 -2.41
CA VAL A 75 -12.57 -2.38 -2.57
C VAL A 75 -13.64 -3.24 -3.27
N ALA A 76 -13.23 -4.17 -4.12
CA ALA A 76 -14.16 -5.08 -4.82
C ALA A 76 -14.71 -6.17 -3.90
N VAL A 77 -13.88 -6.73 -3.02
CA VAL A 77 -14.23 -7.89 -2.19
C VAL A 77 -14.83 -7.49 -0.85
N PHE A 78 -14.30 -6.44 -0.21
CA PHE A 78 -14.65 -6.09 1.16
C PHE A 78 -15.69 -4.95 1.23
N PRO A 79 -16.48 -4.88 2.32
CA PRO A 79 -17.37 -3.74 2.57
C PRO A 79 -16.56 -2.46 2.79
N LYS A 80 -17.21 -1.31 2.59
CA LYS A 80 -16.57 0.02 2.54
C LYS A 80 -15.65 0.27 3.74
N GLU A 81 -16.12 -0.03 4.94
CA GLU A 81 -15.42 0.25 6.20
C GLU A 81 -14.14 -0.57 6.30
N ILE A 82 -14.21 -1.87 5.96
CA ILE A 82 -13.06 -2.78 5.95
C ILE A 82 -12.08 -2.38 4.84
N ALA A 83 -12.59 -2.04 3.66
CA ALA A 83 -11.73 -1.63 2.56
C ALA A 83 -10.96 -0.33 2.88
N VAL A 84 -11.63 0.66 3.47
CA VAL A 84 -11.00 1.92 3.88
C VAL A 84 -9.90 1.67 4.91
N ILE A 85 -10.18 0.91 5.97
CA ILE A 85 -9.19 0.68 7.03
C ILE A 85 -7.99 -0.12 6.53
N SER A 86 -8.19 -1.12 5.67
CA SER A 86 -7.11 -1.88 5.03
C SER A 86 -6.22 -0.98 4.15
N LEU A 87 -6.83 -0.07 3.38
CA LEU A 87 -6.09 0.89 2.56
C LEU A 87 -5.27 1.89 3.39
N ILE A 88 -5.80 2.30 4.55
CA ILE A 88 -5.09 3.16 5.50
C ILE A 88 -3.89 2.42 6.07
N TYR A 89 -4.05 1.16 6.47
CA TYR A 89 -2.97 0.34 7.03
C TYR A 89 -1.86 0.12 6.01
N MET A 90 -2.21 -0.24 4.77
CA MET A 90 -1.25 -0.38 3.68
C MET A 90 -0.54 0.94 3.37
N SER A 91 -1.24 2.07 3.37
CA SER A 91 -0.60 3.36 2.99
C SER A 91 0.27 3.92 4.11
N ILE A 92 -0.27 4.03 5.32
CA ILE A 92 0.38 4.73 6.43
C ILE A 92 1.28 3.76 7.19
N GLY A 93 0.80 2.55 7.47
CA GLY A 93 1.55 1.52 8.20
C GLY A 93 2.87 1.19 7.50
N ASP A 94 2.82 0.81 6.22
CA ASP A 94 4.01 0.40 5.46
C ASP A 94 5.00 1.58 5.28
N THR A 95 4.48 2.80 5.08
CA THR A 95 5.32 3.99 4.98
C THR A 95 6.08 4.26 6.28
N VAL A 96 5.39 4.19 7.43
CA VAL A 96 6.01 4.40 8.74
C VAL A 96 6.97 3.26 9.06
N ALA A 97 6.59 2.01 8.77
CA ALA A 97 7.44 0.85 9.00
C ALA A 97 8.75 0.95 8.20
N GLY A 98 8.67 1.32 6.92
CA GLY A 98 9.85 1.55 6.09
C GLY A 98 10.68 2.76 6.54
N LEU A 99 10.06 3.87 6.94
CA LEU A 99 10.77 5.10 7.33
C LEU A 99 11.47 4.95 8.68
N VAL A 100 10.75 4.48 9.69
CA VAL A 100 11.32 4.20 11.02
C VAL A 100 12.31 3.06 10.92
N GLY A 101 12.00 2.03 10.14
CA GLY A 101 12.87 0.89 9.97
C GLY A 101 14.22 1.24 9.34
N ARG A 102 14.25 2.17 8.37
CA ARG A 102 15.50 2.68 7.78
C ARG A 102 16.29 3.60 8.70
N LYS A 103 15.60 4.42 9.50
CA LYS A 103 16.25 5.46 10.33
C LYS A 103 16.70 4.95 11.70
N PHE A 104 15.93 4.05 12.31
CA PHE A 104 16.10 3.59 13.69
C PHE A 104 16.19 2.07 13.83
N GLY A 105 15.97 1.30 12.76
CA GLY A 105 15.98 -0.15 12.84
C GLY A 105 17.38 -0.70 13.11
N LYS A 106 17.54 -1.38 14.25
CA LYS A 106 18.78 -2.03 14.67
C LYS A 106 18.67 -3.54 14.50
N MET A 107 17.52 -4.11 14.85
CA MET A 107 17.21 -5.53 14.72
C MET A 107 16.56 -5.81 13.37
N LYS A 108 17.39 -6.27 12.43
CA LYS A 108 16.92 -6.71 11.11
C LYS A 108 16.34 -8.11 11.18
N PHE A 109 15.17 -8.27 10.59
CA PHE A 109 14.56 -9.54 10.27
C PHE A 109 14.47 -9.62 8.74
N TYR A 110 15.38 -10.38 8.12
CA TYR A 110 15.64 -10.34 6.68
C TYR A 110 15.95 -8.90 6.19
N ASP A 111 15.22 -8.41 5.20
CA ASP A 111 15.39 -7.07 4.61
C ASP A 111 14.61 -5.97 5.35
N LYS A 112 13.85 -6.34 6.38
CA LYS A 112 13.02 -5.43 7.18
C LYS A 112 13.48 -5.40 8.62
N THR A 113 12.92 -4.49 9.42
CA THR A 113 13.31 -4.31 10.82
C THR A 113 12.12 -4.44 11.74
N ILE A 114 12.37 -5.06 12.90
CA ILE A 114 11.33 -5.30 13.90
C ILE A 114 10.83 -3.97 14.46
N GLU A 115 11.73 -3.01 14.66
CA GLU A 115 11.37 -1.68 15.15
C GLU A 115 10.51 -0.91 14.15
N GLY A 116 10.77 -1.10 12.84
CA GLY A 116 9.91 -0.57 11.78
C GLY A 116 8.50 -1.14 11.86
N SER A 117 8.38 -2.46 11.88
CA SER A 117 7.08 -3.15 11.97
C SER A 117 6.31 -2.78 13.25
N LEU A 118 6.98 -2.65 14.40
CA LEU A 118 6.37 -2.16 15.64
C LEU A 118 5.86 -0.72 15.52
N ALA A 119 6.63 0.18 14.90
CA ALA A 119 6.18 1.55 14.67
C ALA A 119 4.97 1.60 13.72
N GLY A 120 4.99 0.79 12.66
CA GLY A 120 3.86 0.60 11.76
C GLY A 120 2.62 0.07 12.49
N LEU A 121 2.77 -0.91 13.38
CA LEU A 121 1.68 -1.47 14.19
C LEU A 121 1.03 -0.40 15.06
N ILE A 122 1.83 0.39 15.77
CA ILE A 122 1.33 1.47 16.62
C ILE A 122 0.54 2.47 15.78
N VAL A 123 1.04 2.86 14.61
CA VAL A 123 0.35 3.80 13.73
C VAL A 123 -0.91 3.19 13.10
N CYS A 124 -0.93 1.90 12.77
CA CYS A 124 -2.15 1.21 12.32
C CYS A 124 -3.21 1.15 13.42
N LEU A 125 -2.83 0.86 14.66
CA LEU A 125 -3.77 0.87 15.79
C LEU A 125 -4.32 2.27 16.05
N LEU A 126 -3.45 3.30 16.06
CA LEU A 126 -3.86 4.69 16.24
C LEU A 126 -4.77 5.16 15.10
N SER A 127 -4.40 4.90 13.84
CA SER A 127 -5.23 5.29 12.69
C SER A 127 -6.56 4.54 12.69
N GLY A 128 -6.58 3.24 13.00
CA GLY A 128 -7.82 2.47 13.12
C GLY A 128 -8.75 3.01 14.21
N TYR A 129 -8.20 3.43 15.34
CA TYR A 129 -8.96 4.07 16.42
C TYR A 129 -9.48 5.47 16.01
N LEU A 130 -8.64 6.29 15.38
CA LEU A 130 -8.98 7.67 14.99
C LEU A 130 -10.01 7.76 13.87
N VAL A 131 -10.04 6.80 12.96
CA VAL A 131 -10.99 6.81 11.84
C VAL A 131 -12.42 6.49 12.33
N GLN A 132 -12.56 6.04 13.59
CA GLN A 132 -13.82 5.94 14.34
C GLN A 132 -14.96 5.26 13.55
N LEU A 133 -14.59 4.24 12.76
CA LEU A 133 -15.54 3.43 12.01
C LEU A 133 -16.38 2.62 12.99
N SER A 134 -17.63 2.33 12.62
CA SER A 134 -18.54 1.44 13.35
C SER A 134 -18.13 -0.04 13.26
N LEU A 135 -16.82 -0.32 13.39
CA LEU A 135 -16.24 -1.64 13.34
C LEU A 135 -15.92 -2.13 14.76
N PRO A 136 -16.12 -3.43 15.05
CA PRO A 136 -15.67 -4.01 16.30
C PRO A 136 -14.16 -3.82 16.47
N LEU A 137 -13.71 -3.45 17.67
CA LEU A 137 -12.29 -3.28 17.96
C LEU A 137 -11.47 -4.53 17.60
N VAL A 138 -12.05 -5.72 17.77
CA VAL A 138 -11.41 -6.99 17.39
C VAL A 138 -10.98 -7.01 15.92
N VAL A 139 -11.78 -6.43 15.01
CA VAL A 139 -11.47 -6.35 13.57
C VAL A 139 -10.32 -5.36 13.33
N VAL A 140 -10.34 -4.22 14.03
CA VAL A 140 -9.28 -3.20 13.94
C VAL A 140 -7.94 -3.76 14.41
N PHE A 141 -7.91 -4.39 15.59
CA PHE A 141 -6.71 -5.01 16.14
C PHE A 141 -6.21 -6.15 15.26
N SER A 142 -7.08 -7.11 14.92
CA SER A 142 -6.68 -8.25 14.08
C SER A 142 -6.18 -7.82 12.70
N GLY A 143 -6.81 -6.82 12.07
CA GLY A 143 -6.36 -6.25 10.81
C GLY A 143 -5.00 -5.56 10.90
N ALA A 144 -4.75 -4.78 11.95
CA ALA A 144 -3.46 -4.12 12.16
C ALA A 144 -2.33 -5.14 12.39
N PHE A 145 -2.58 -6.17 13.20
CA PHE A 145 -1.63 -7.26 13.42
C PHE A 145 -1.36 -8.04 12.13
N ALA A 146 -2.40 -8.41 11.38
CA ALA A 146 -2.25 -9.11 10.11
C ALA A 146 -1.44 -8.30 9.10
N ALA A 147 -1.72 -7.00 8.96
CA ALA A 147 -1.00 -6.11 8.06
C ALA A 147 0.50 -6.06 8.40
N MET A 148 0.85 -5.84 9.67
CA MET A 148 2.25 -5.74 10.08
C MET A 148 2.99 -7.09 10.08
N PHE A 149 2.26 -8.18 10.29
CA PHE A 149 2.81 -9.53 10.14
C PHE A 149 3.17 -9.83 8.68
N ILE A 150 2.26 -9.53 7.75
CA ILE A 150 2.53 -9.66 6.31
C ILE A 150 3.70 -8.74 5.90
N GLU A 151 3.72 -7.50 6.42
CA GLU A 151 4.82 -6.57 6.17
C GLU A 151 6.14 -7.14 6.68
N LEU A 152 6.20 -7.82 7.83
CA LEU A 152 7.45 -8.41 8.34
C LEU A 152 7.95 -9.60 7.50
N LEU A 153 7.06 -10.31 6.80
CA LEU A 153 7.44 -11.46 6.00
C LEU A 153 8.24 -11.06 4.75
N PRO A 154 9.25 -11.85 4.34
CA PRO A 154 10.09 -11.56 3.17
C PRO A 154 9.37 -11.94 1.85
N ILE A 155 8.14 -11.46 1.64
CA ILE A 155 7.30 -11.77 0.47
C ILE A 155 7.28 -10.62 -0.53
N SER A 156 7.77 -9.43 -0.15
CA SER A 156 7.81 -8.21 -0.97
C SER A 156 9.16 -7.97 -1.62
#